data_AF-A0A4R3SQ68-F1
#
_entry.id   AF-A0A4R3SQ68-F1
#
_cell.length_a   1.000
_cell.length_b   1.000
_cell.length_c   1.000
_cell.angle_alpha   90.00
_cell.angle_beta   90.00
_cell.angle_gamma   90.00
#
_symmetry.space_group_name_H-M   'P 1'
#
loop_
_entity.id
_entity.type
_entity.pdbx_description
1 polymer ?
#
loop_
_entity_poly.entity_id
_entity_poly.type
_entity_poly.pdbx_seq_one_letter_code
_entity_poly.pdbx_strand_id
1 'polypeptide(L)'
;MHLALQNTGSTTCTLQGWPGVSFVGGGNGTQIGAAATQEKSSPHPTVTLAAGQTAVAPLKIVQAGNYSKADCSPKTPDGFRVYPPGSKQSLFVKDADYQACSSADASLLSVQALVPEGQATS
;
A
#
# COMPACT_ATOMS: atom_id res chain seq x y z
N MET A 1 -5.39 -8.21 4.15
CA MET A 1 -5.05 -8.46 2.73
C MET A 1 -3.56 -8.19 2.54
N HIS A 2 -2.98 -8.53 1.38
CA HIS A 2 -1.56 -8.34 1.13
C HIS A 2 -1.34 -7.59 -0.18
N LEU A 3 -0.39 -6.66 -0.16
CA LEU A 3 0.21 -6.10 -1.37
C LEU A 3 1.37 -7.01 -1.77
N ALA A 4 1.40 -7.48 -3.02
CA ALA A 4 2.48 -8.29 -3.56
C ALA A 4 3.35 -7.46 -4.51
N LEU A 5 4.66 -7.47 -4.31
CA LEU A 5 5.65 -6.88 -5.20
C LEU A 5 6.54 -7.98 -5.76
N GLN A 6 6.51 -8.14 -7.08
CA GLN A 6 7.34 -9.10 -7.78
C GLN A 6 8.56 -8.41 -8.40
N ASN A 7 9.73 -9.03 -8.27
CA ASN A 7 10.90 -8.62 -9.04
C ASN A 7 10.75 -9.08 -10.51
N THR A 8 10.33 -8.16 -11.38
CA THR A 8 10.20 -8.42 -12.83
C THR A 8 11.49 -8.20 -13.61
N GLY A 9 12.58 -7.81 -12.95
CA GLY A 9 13.89 -7.64 -13.56
C GLY A 9 14.62 -8.98 -13.74
N SER A 10 15.83 -8.91 -14.32
CA SER A 10 16.71 -10.06 -14.51
C SER A 10 17.78 -10.21 -13.41
N THR A 11 17.90 -9.23 -12.51
CA THR A 11 18.89 -9.21 -11.43
C THR A 11 18.24 -9.29 -10.06
N THR A 12 18.98 -9.81 -9.09
CA THR A 12 18.55 -9.82 -7.68
C THR A 12 18.44 -8.40 -7.15
N CYS A 13 17.36 -8.12 -6.41
CA CYS A 13 17.18 -6.85 -5.70
C CYS A 13 16.92 -7.08 -4.20
N THR A 14 17.13 -6.04 -3.39
CA THR A 14 16.83 -6.06 -1.96
C THR A 14 15.80 -4.98 -1.64
N LEU A 15 14.86 -5.31 -0.76
CA LEU A 15 13.84 -4.41 -0.24
C LEU A 15 13.90 -4.45 1.29
N GLN A 16 13.75 -3.31 1.94
CA GLN A 16 13.69 -3.24 3.40
C GLN A 16 12.72 -2.14 3.84
N GLY A 17 11.79 -2.49 4.72
CA GLY A 17 10.82 -1.56 5.29
C GLY A 17 9.46 -1.59 4.61
N TRP A 18 8.75 -0.47 4.69
CA TRP A 18 7.32 -0.36 4.35
C TRP A 18 7.12 0.27 2.97
N PRO A 19 6.24 -0.28 2.13
CA PRO A 19 5.85 0.40 0.92
C PRO A 19 5.01 1.63 1.28
N GLY A 20 5.16 2.71 0.51
CA GLY A 20 4.20 3.81 0.55
C GLY A 20 2.94 3.40 -0.20
N VAL A 21 1.76 3.52 0.41
CA VAL A 21 0.49 3.18 -0.26
C VAL A 21 -0.49 4.32 -0.08
N SER A 22 -1.14 4.76 -1.15
CA SER A 22 -2.19 5.77 -1.10
C SER A 22 -3.33 5.41 -2.03
N PHE A 23 -4.56 5.74 -1.65
CA PHE A 23 -5.66 5.77 -2.61
C PHE A 23 -5.40 6.86 -3.65
N VAL A 24 -5.72 6.60 -4.91
CA VAL A 24 -5.66 7.58 -5.99
C VAL A 24 -6.91 7.52 -6.85
N GLY A 25 -7.27 8.63 -7.48
CA GLY A 25 -8.40 8.67 -8.42
C GLY A 25 -8.37 9.87 -9.35
N GLY A 26 -9.50 10.11 -10.03
CA GLY A 26 -9.67 11.25 -10.94
C GLY A 26 -9.12 11.01 -12.35
N GLY A 27 -8.77 9.77 -12.71
CA GLY A 27 -8.22 9.38 -14.01
C GLY A 27 -6.78 9.84 -14.25
N ASN A 28 -6.21 10.62 -13.34
CA ASN A 28 -4.86 11.19 -13.42
C ASN A 28 -3.95 10.71 -12.27
N GLY A 29 -4.47 9.87 -11.37
CA GLY A 29 -3.77 9.38 -10.19
C GLY A 29 -3.59 10.42 -9.10
N THR A 30 -4.46 11.44 -9.00
CA THR A 30 -4.45 12.35 -7.85
C THR A 30 -4.68 11.55 -6.57
N GLN A 31 -3.84 11.77 -5.56
CA GLN A 31 -4.01 11.13 -4.25
C GLN A 31 -5.31 11.56 -3.59
N ILE A 32 -5.99 10.60 -2.97
CA ILE A 32 -7.21 10.81 -2.19
C ILE A 32 -6.88 10.54 -0.72
N GLY A 33 -7.00 11.55 0.12
CA GLY A 33 -6.81 11.44 1.56
C GLY A 33 -5.37 11.12 1.99
N ALA A 34 -5.27 10.50 3.17
CA ALA A 34 -4.01 10.13 3.79
C ALA A 34 -3.31 8.95 3.09
N ALA A 35 -1.98 8.97 3.10
CA ALA A 35 -1.17 7.80 2.80
C ALA A 35 -1.21 6.78 3.95
N ALA A 36 -0.82 5.54 3.66
CA ALA A 36 -0.76 4.48 4.64
C ALA A 36 0.22 4.80 5.78
N THR A 37 -0.26 4.60 7.01
CA THR A 37 0.61 4.65 8.18
C THR A 37 1.48 3.39 8.21
N GLN A 38 2.77 3.57 8.53
CA GLN A 38 3.71 2.47 8.65
C GLN A 38 3.61 1.83 10.05
N GLU A 39 3.25 0.56 10.10
CA GLU A 39 3.19 -0.23 11.34
C GLU A 39 4.60 -0.62 11.79
N LYS A 40 5.24 0.24 12.58
CA LYS A 40 6.66 0.10 12.97
C LYS A 40 6.92 -0.93 14.07
N SER A 41 5.87 -1.44 14.71
CA SER A 41 5.97 -2.48 15.76
C SER A 41 6.27 -3.87 15.20
N SER A 42 6.05 -4.08 13.90
CA SER A 42 6.28 -5.37 13.24
C SER A 42 7.72 -5.51 12.73
N PRO A 43 8.27 -6.73 12.66
CA PRO A 43 9.60 -6.96 12.07
C PRO A 43 9.70 -6.41 10.64
N HIS A 44 10.86 -5.83 10.31
CA HIS A 44 11.14 -5.27 8.99
C HIS A 44 12.44 -5.85 8.40
N PRO A 45 12.47 -7.16 8.09
CA PRO A 45 13.68 -7.81 7.58
C PRO A 45 14.08 -7.21 6.22
N THR A 46 15.35 -7.35 5.89
CA THR A 46 15.79 -7.18 4.50
C THR A 46 15.34 -8.39 3.69
N VAL A 47 14.55 -8.15 2.65
CA VAL A 47 14.07 -9.18 1.72
C VAL A 47 14.92 -9.13 0.46
N THR A 48 15.55 -10.25 0.12
CA THR A 48 16.28 -10.42 -1.13
C THR A 48 15.40 -11.18 -2.12
N LEU A 49 15.15 -10.60 -3.29
CA LEU A 49 14.32 -11.19 -4.34
C LEU A 49 15.17 -11.46 -5.57
N ALA A 50 15.34 -12.74 -5.93
CA ALA A 50 15.79 -13.12 -7.25
C ALA A 50 14.72 -12.75 -8.31
N ALA A 51 15.11 -12.80 -9.59
CA ALA A 51 14.17 -12.58 -10.70
C ALA A 51 12.94 -13.50 -10.56
N GLY A 52 11.74 -12.92 -10.67
CA GLY A 52 10.46 -13.60 -10.54
C GLY A 52 9.96 -13.82 -9.12
N GLN A 53 10.78 -13.58 -8.08
CA GLN A 53 10.35 -13.73 -6.68
C GLN A 53 9.49 -12.56 -6.20
N THR A 54 8.65 -12.84 -5.20
CA THR A 54 7.67 -11.92 -4.64
C THR A 54 7.93 -11.65 -3.16
N ALA A 55 7.85 -10.38 -2.77
CA ALA A 55 7.69 -9.96 -1.39
C ALA A 55 6.26 -9.47 -1.16
N VAL A 56 5.76 -9.62 0.05
CA VAL A 56 4.39 -9.24 0.41
C VAL A 56 4.38 -8.33 1.62
N ALA A 57 3.48 -7.34 1.61
CA ALA A 57 3.25 -6.43 2.72
C ALA A 57 1.79 -6.54 3.16
N PRO A 58 1.51 -6.96 4.41
CA PRO A 58 0.18 -6.88 4.98
C PRO A 58 -0.34 -5.44 4.94
N LEU A 59 -1.49 -5.27 4.29
CA LEU A 59 -2.21 -4.00 4.15
C LEU A 59 -3.54 -4.13 4.89
N LYS A 60 -3.80 -3.16 5.76
CA LYS A 60 -5.08 -2.99 6.46
C LYS A 60 -5.79 -1.77 5.89
N ILE A 61 -7.07 -1.95 5.63
CA ILE A 61 -7.96 -0.92 5.09
C ILE A 61 -9.17 -0.82 6.01
N VAL A 62 -9.30 0.31 6.70
CA VAL A 62 -10.49 0.64 7.48
C VAL A 62 -11.59 1.08 6.51
N GLN A 63 -12.82 0.67 6.77
CA GLN A 63 -13.96 1.07 5.95
C GLN A 63 -14.27 2.56 6.16
N ALA A 64 -14.38 3.32 5.06
CA ALA A 64 -14.75 4.74 5.08
C ALA A 64 -16.09 5.00 5.82
N GLY A 65 -17.02 4.04 5.76
CA GLY A 65 -18.30 4.10 6.47
C GLY A 65 -18.21 4.14 8.00
N ASN A 66 -17.03 3.87 8.57
CA ASN A 66 -16.78 4.01 10.01
C ASN A 66 -16.59 5.47 10.45
N TYR A 67 -16.43 6.39 9.50
CA TYR A 67 -16.27 7.82 9.73
C TYR A 67 -17.55 8.57 9.38
N SER A 68 -17.78 9.72 10.02
CA SER A 68 -18.90 10.59 9.62
C SER A 68 -18.68 11.08 8.17
N LYS A 69 -19.77 11.40 7.46
CA LYS A 69 -19.66 11.95 6.10
C LYS A 69 -18.89 13.27 6.06
N ALA A 70 -18.97 14.07 7.13
CA ALA A 70 -18.24 15.34 7.24
C ALA A 70 -16.73 15.10 7.39
N ASP A 71 -16.35 14.11 8.21
CA ASP A 71 -14.93 13.83 8.50
C ASP A 71 -14.26 13.04 7.37
N CYS A 72 -15.02 12.21 6.65
CA CYS A 72 -14.49 11.37 5.58
C CYS A 72 -14.59 12.01 4.20
N SER A 73 -15.77 12.57 3.87
CA SER A 73 -16.16 12.95 2.50
C SER A 73 -15.76 11.85 1.49
N PRO A 74 -16.50 10.72 1.51
CA PRO A 74 -16.11 9.49 0.82
C PRO A 74 -16.04 9.66 -0.69
N LYS A 75 -15.03 9.07 -1.32
CA LYS A 75 -14.83 9.03 -2.77
C LYS A 75 -14.45 7.62 -3.21
N THR A 76 -14.91 7.22 -4.38
CA THR A 76 -14.46 6.00 -5.04
C THR A 76 -13.10 6.27 -5.69
N PRO A 77 -12.03 5.55 -5.31
CA PRO A 77 -10.72 5.64 -5.95
C PRO A 77 -10.72 4.87 -7.27
N ASP A 78 -9.75 5.18 -8.14
CA ASP A 78 -9.43 4.33 -9.30
C ASP A 78 -8.58 3.11 -8.88
N GLY A 79 -7.92 3.20 -7.73
CA GLY A 79 -7.03 2.19 -7.20
C GLY A 79 -6.03 2.72 -6.17
N PHE A 80 -4.90 2.03 -6.07
CA PHE A 80 -3.80 2.36 -5.18
C PHE A 80 -2.56 2.79 -5.96
N ARG A 81 -1.87 3.80 -5.44
CA ARG A 81 -0.48 4.09 -5.78
C ARG A 81 0.42 3.47 -4.73
N VAL A 82 1.41 2.72 -5.19
CA VAL A 82 2.32 1.95 -4.36
C VAL A 82 3.77 2.34 -4.66
N TYR A 83 4.54 2.69 -3.65
CA TYR A 83 5.97 2.96 -3.74
C TYR A 83 6.76 1.84 -3.05
N PRO A 84 7.54 1.03 -3.77
CA PRO A 84 8.43 0.06 -3.16
C PRO A 84 9.45 0.75 -2.23
N PRO A 85 9.86 0.12 -1.11
CA PRO A 85 10.86 0.70 -0.23
C PRO A 85 12.17 0.99 -0.97
N GLY A 86 12.74 2.18 -0.74
CA GLY A 86 13.98 2.62 -1.40
C GLY A 86 13.82 3.06 -2.86
N SER A 87 12.61 2.98 -3.45
CA SER A 87 12.33 3.47 -4.80
C SER A 87 11.39 4.66 -4.80
N LYS A 88 11.61 5.61 -5.72
CA LYS A 88 10.70 6.72 -6.01
C LYS A 88 9.74 6.43 -7.17
N GLN A 89 9.89 5.26 -7.80
CA GLN A 89 8.99 4.85 -8.87
C GLN A 89 7.73 4.26 -8.26
N SER A 90 6.58 4.83 -8.61
CA SER A 90 5.29 4.31 -8.18
C SER A 90 4.77 3.25 -9.12
N LEU A 91 4.09 2.26 -8.57
CA LEU A 91 3.25 1.29 -9.24
C LEU A 91 1.78 1.65 -9.01
N PHE A 92 0.92 1.29 -9.97
CA PHE A 92 -0.52 1.48 -9.86
C PHE A 92 -1.22 0.12 -9.80
N VAL A 93 -2.10 -0.04 -8.82
CA VAL A 93 -2.96 -1.22 -8.67
C VAL A 93 -4.39 -0.76 -8.86
N LYS A 94 -5.02 -1.15 -9.97
CA LYS A 94 -6.41 -0.80 -10.24
C LYS A 94 -7.33 -1.58 -9.31
N ASP A 95 -8.12 -0.87 -8.53
CA ASP A 95 -9.12 -1.46 -7.64
C ASP A 95 -10.14 -0.40 -7.22
N ALA A 96 -11.36 -0.50 -7.72
CA ALA A 96 -12.43 0.48 -7.52
C ALA A 96 -13.48 0.01 -6.51
N ASP A 97 -13.25 -1.12 -5.83
CA ASP A 97 -14.22 -1.72 -4.90
C ASP A 97 -14.15 -1.08 -3.50
N TYR A 98 -13.22 -0.14 -3.29
CA TYR A 98 -13.03 0.56 -2.03
C TYR A 98 -13.69 1.94 -2.00
N GLN A 99 -13.85 2.47 -0.79
CA GLN A 99 -14.11 3.88 -0.56
C GLN A 99 -12.94 4.49 0.20
N ALA A 100 -12.43 5.60 -0.31
CA ALA A 100 -11.43 6.42 0.34
C ALA A 100 -12.09 7.62 1.03
N CYS A 101 -11.50 8.09 2.13
CA CYS A 101 -11.83 9.40 2.68
C CYS A 101 -10.95 10.45 2.00
N SER A 102 -11.55 11.55 1.56
CA SER A 102 -10.78 12.65 0.95
C SER A 102 -10.07 13.53 1.98
N SER A 103 -10.54 13.52 3.23
CA SER A 103 -9.82 14.12 4.35
C SER A 103 -8.54 13.34 4.67
N ALA A 104 -7.46 14.07 4.95
CA ALA A 104 -6.20 13.47 5.40
C ALA A 104 -6.20 13.11 6.90
N ASP A 105 -7.19 13.58 7.67
CA ASP A 105 -7.31 13.25 9.09
C ASP A 105 -7.91 11.84 9.30
N ALA A 106 -8.63 11.32 8.29
CA ALA A 106 -9.18 9.98 8.27
C ALA A 106 -8.15 8.97 7.70
N SER A 107 -7.33 8.40 8.59
CA SER A 107 -6.33 7.39 8.22
C SER A 107 -6.96 6.01 8.01
N LEU A 108 -7.31 5.70 6.76
CA LEU A 108 -7.89 4.39 6.41
C LEU A 108 -6.86 3.29 6.20
N LEU A 109 -5.62 3.65 5.85
CA LEU A 109 -4.61 2.69 5.41
C LEU A 109 -3.53 2.54 6.47
N SER A 110 -3.20 1.29 6.80
CA SER A 110 -1.95 0.97 7.49
C SER A 110 -1.28 -0.24 6.88
N VAL A 111 0.04 -0.24 6.88
CA VAL A 111 0.84 -1.22 6.15
C VAL A 111 1.99 -1.70 7.01
N GLN A 112 2.29 -2.99 6.95
CA GLN A 112 3.46 -3.60 7.55
C GLN A 112 4.63 -3.64 6.56
N ALA A 113 5.82 -3.98 7.05
CA ALA A 113 7.00 -4.08 6.19
C ALA A 113 6.85 -5.24 5.20
N LEU A 114 7.57 -5.16 4.09
CA LEU A 114 7.69 -6.28 3.17
C LEU A 114 8.39 -7.45 3.85
N VAL A 115 7.82 -8.62 3.70
CA VAL A 115 8.39 -9.91 4.11
C VAL A 115 8.38 -10.87 2.91
N PRO A 116 9.20 -11.94 2.93
CA PRO A 116 9.06 -13.02 1.95
C PRO A 116 7.63 -13.57 1.96
N GLU A 117 7.12 -13.99 0.80
CA GLU A 117 5.73 -14.46 0.63
C GLU A 117 5.28 -15.48 1.70
N GLY A 118 6.13 -16.46 2.03
CA GLY A 118 5.82 -17.48 3.03
C GLY A 118 5.89 -17.02 4.50
N GLN A 119 6.22 -15.76 4.77
CA GLN A 119 6.37 -15.19 6.12
C GLN A 119 5.33 -14.11 6.43
N ALA A 120 4.38 -13.86 5.52
CA ALA A 120 3.29 -12.94 5.77
C ALA A 120 2.35 -13.48 6.86
N THR A 121 2.16 -12.72 7.93
CA THR A 121 1.11 -12.98 8.91
C THR A 121 -0.11 -12.14 8.55
N SER A 122 -1.29 -12.77 8.48
CA SER A 122 -2.57 -12.12 8.15
C SER A 122 -3.15 -11.32 9.32
#